data_AF-A0A533XNX8-F1
#
_entry.id   AF-A0A533XNX8-F1
#
_cell.length_a   1.000
_cell.length_b   1.000
_cell.length_c   1.000
_cell.angle_alpha   90.00
_cell.angle_beta   90.00
_cell.angle_gamma   90.00
#
_symmetry.space_group_name_H-M   'P 1'
#
loop_
_entity.id
_entity.type
_entity.pdbx_description
1 polymer ?
#
loop_
_entity_poly.entity_id
_entity_poly.type
_entity_poly.pdbx_seq_one_letter_code
_entity_poly.pdbx_strand_id
1 'polypeptide(L)'
;LYPIFDPKQEGTHQPVGKGLPAGPGAAAGNIALTPDKAVEMKERGERAILVRRETSPDDIHGMNASVGFLTARGGVTSHAAVVARQMGKVCVAGCEALDVGADGLVRFGAQTLKEGDALSINGFTGAVYAGEIPVVESEIVQVVQGHLKPEESEKYRYFATLLKWADEFRTLGVRANADIPEQAIIARGFGAAGIGLCRTEHMFFAEDRVSIMQQMILAKTREDRERELAKLLPLQKSDFIGLYRAMKGYPVTIRLLDPPLHEFLPKREELMVEIARMELNRADPGSIVEKQKLLARIQELHEFNPMLGLRGCRLGITMPEITRMQVQAVMEAACEVMREGIKVVPEIMVPLVGLAAEMKAQKELVQEVAADTMRRYQTKFPYLVGTMIELPRAAITADKIAREADFFSFGTNDLTQTTFGFSRDDAAKFTDFYMNRRDRCPRCLSREVDQKTMVCRACGLRLSATPENILDADPFATLDQEGVGGLMRLAIEKGRQARRDLKLGICGEHGGDPASIVFCHGLGLDYVSCSPYRVPIARLAAAQAAIKAADEGKAGRHASRRPARRPRTATHRRTRR
;
A
#
# COMPACT_ATOMS: atom_id res chain seq x y z
N LEU A 1 -0.13 -10.53 -14.42
CA LEU A 1 -0.65 -9.43 -13.58
C LEU A 1 -0.42 -8.08 -14.25
N TYR A 2 0.79 -7.78 -14.73
CA TYR A 2 1.02 -6.55 -15.51
C TYR A 2 0.17 -6.50 -16.79
N PRO A 3 -0.31 -5.31 -17.20
CA PRO A 3 -1.06 -5.12 -18.44
C PRO A 3 -0.31 -5.65 -19.67
N ILE A 4 -1.06 -6.00 -20.72
CA ILE A 4 -0.56 -6.49 -22.00
C ILE A 4 -1.17 -5.64 -23.13
N PHE A 5 -0.60 -5.68 -24.33
CA PHE A 5 -1.30 -5.15 -25.49
C PHE A 5 -2.45 -6.09 -25.88
N ASP A 6 -3.50 -5.53 -26.47
CA ASP A 6 -4.53 -6.34 -27.13
C ASP A 6 -3.84 -7.22 -28.20
N PRO A 7 -3.88 -8.56 -28.07
CA PRO A 7 -3.12 -9.43 -28.98
C PRO A 7 -3.52 -9.32 -30.45
N LYS A 8 -4.78 -8.97 -30.73
CA LYS A 8 -5.26 -8.77 -32.12
C LYS A 8 -4.70 -7.49 -32.70
N GLN A 9 -4.61 -6.43 -31.90
CA GLN A 9 -4.05 -5.15 -32.33
C GLN A 9 -2.53 -5.18 -32.37
N GLU A 10 -1.85 -5.84 -31.42
CA GLU A 10 -0.40 -5.96 -31.46
C GLU A 10 0.06 -6.70 -32.72
N GLY A 11 -0.66 -7.75 -33.14
CA GLY A 11 -0.35 -8.51 -34.35
C GLY A 11 -0.49 -7.75 -35.67
N THR A 12 -1.21 -6.61 -35.71
CA THR A 12 -1.34 -5.77 -36.91
C THR A 12 -0.27 -4.66 -36.98
N HIS A 13 0.48 -4.43 -35.90
CA HIS A 13 1.50 -3.40 -35.85
C HIS A 13 2.89 -4.01 -36.04
N GLN A 14 3.70 -3.39 -36.90
CA GLN A 14 5.10 -3.78 -37.04
C GLN A 14 5.97 -3.03 -36.02
N PRO A 15 6.86 -3.72 -35.28
CA PRO A 15 7.80 -3.06 -34.39
C PRO A 15 8.72 -2.12 -35.16
N VAL A 16 8.83 -0.88 -34.69
CA VAL A 16 9.74 0.14 -35.24
C VAL A 16 11.14 0.01 -34.64
N GLY A 17 11.24 -0.64 -33.47
CA GLY A 17 12.50 -0.93 -32.81
C GLY A 17 12.35 -2.09 -31.83
N LYS A 18 13.49 -2.60 -31.36
CA LYS A 18 13.54 -3.62 -30.32
C LYS A 18 14.72 -3.35 -29.39
N GLY A 19 14.43 -3.31 -28.10
CA GLY A 19 15.42 -3.24 -27.04
C GLY A 19 15.35 -4.46 -26.12
N LEU A 20 15.95 -4.32 -24.95
CA LEU A 20 15.94 -5.32 -23.90
C LEU A 20 14.69 -5.17 -23.01
N PRO A 21 13.98 -6.27 -22.70
CA PRO A 21 12.87 -6.24 -21.76
C PRO A 21 13.40 -5.99 -20.34
N ALA A 22 13.22 -4.76 -19.85
CA ALA A 22 13.84 -4.29 -18.61
C ALA A 22 12.84 -4.17 -17.44
N GLY A 23 11.59 -3.79 -17.75
CA GLY A 23 10.46 -3.73 -16.81
C GLY A 23 9.20 -4.31 -17.47
N PRO A 24 8.54 -5.31 -16.87
CA PRO A 24 7.47 -6.08 -17.52
C PRO A 24 6.17 -5.28 -17.67
N GLY A 25 5.39 -5.60 -18.70
CA GLY A 25 4.09 -5.00 -18.98
C GLY A 25 4.01 -4.37 -20.37
N ALA A 26 2.84 -3.86 -20.72
CA ALA A 26 2.60 -3.05 -21.91
C ALA A 26 2.22 -1.63 -21.51
N ALA A 27 2.81 -0.64 -22.19
CA ALA A 27 2.53 0.77 -21.95
C ALA A 27 2.37 1.51 -23.28
N ALA A 28 1.36 2.35 -23.38
CA ALA A 28 1.10 3.24 -24.50
C ALA A 28 0.82 4.66 -23.98
N GLY A 29 1.39 5.65 -24.67
CA GLY A 29 1.25 7.06 -24.33
C GLY A 29 2.03 7.95 -25.27
N ASN A 30 1.99 9.26 -25.02
CA ASN A 30 2.67 10.27 -25.81
C ASN A 30 4.15 10.35 -25.43
N ILE A 31 5.01 10.58 -26.41
CA ILE A 31 6.46 10.73 -26.19
C ILE A 31 6.72 11.99 -25.35
N ALA A 32 7.43 11.82 -24.24
CA ALA A 32 8.06 12.90 -23.48
C ALA A 32 9.59 12.75 -23.55
N LEU A 33 10.32 13.79 -23.97
CA LEU A 33 11.78 13.74 -24.10
C LEU A 33 12.51 14.22 -22.86
N THR A 34 11.80 14.94 -21.99
CA THR A 34 12.32 15.44 -20.72
C THR A 34 11.45 14.97 -19.55
N PRO A 35 12.05 14.81 -18.35
CA PRO A 35 11.30 14.47 -17.14
C PRO A 35 10.19 15.46 -16.82
N ASP A 36 10.48 16.77 -16.95
CA ASP A 36 9.51 17.83 -16.67
C ASP A 36 8.31 17.77 -17.62
N LYS A 37 8.55 17.42 -18.89
CA LYS A 37 7.46 17.25 -19.84
C LYS A 37 6.55 16.07 -19.50
N ALA A 38 7.13 14.97 -19.00
CA ALA A 38 6.35 13.83 -18.53
C ALA A 38 5.46 14.20 -17.33
N VAL A 39 5.95 15.07 -16.42
CA VAL A 39 5.16 15.60 -15.31
C VAL A 39 4.02 16.48 -15.82
N GLU A 40 4.32 17.44 -16.71
CA GLU A 40 3.31 18.32 -17.32
C GLU A 40 2.21 17.51 -18.03
N MET A 41 2.58 16.49 -18.80
CA MET A 41 1.62 15.61 -19.47
C MET A 41 0.70 14.91 -18.47
N LYS A 42 1.26 14.37 -17.37
CA LYS A 42 0.47 13.74 -16.31
C LYS A 42 -0.47 14.71 -15.62
N GLU A 43 -0.04 15.94 -15.35
CA GLU A 43 -0.88 17.00 -14.76
C GLU A 43 -2.08 17.36 -15.64
N ARG A 44 -1.94 17.21 -16.97
CA ARG A 44 -3.03 17.35 -17.94
C ARG A 44 -3.87 16.09 -18.13
N GLY A 45 -3.58 15.01 -17.41
CA GLY A 45 -4.27 13.72 -17.52
C GLY A 45 -3.84 12.86 -18.71
N GLU A 46 -2.75 13.21 -19.39
CA GLU A 46 -2.20 12.45 -20.51
C GLU A 46 -1.26 11.33 -20.02
N ARG A 47 -1.20 10.22 -20.78
CA ARG A 47 -0.23 9.16 -20.53
C ARG A 47 1.08 9.49 -21.23
N ALA A 48 2.19 9.52 -20.50
CA ALA A 48 3.52 9.79 -21.07
C ALA A 48 4.39 8.54 -21.16
N ILE A 49 5.16 8.40 -22.25
CA ILE A 49 6.30 7.49 -22.37
C ILE A 49 7.57 8.34 -22.36
N LEU A 50 8.39 8.20 -21.32
CA LEU A 50 9.66 8.92 -21.23
C LEU A 50 10.68 8.24 -22.14
N VAL A 51 11.12 8.96 -23.18
CA VAL A 51 12.11 8.50 -24.15
C VAL A 51 13.41 9.27 -23.95
N ARG A 52 14.49 8.55 -23.63
CA ARG A 52 15.79 9.15 -23.30
C ARG A 52 16.93 8.41 -24.00
N ARG A 53 18.09 9.06 -24.18
CA ARG A 53 19.30 8.32 -24.58
C ARG A 53 19.73 7.36 -23.48
N GLU A 54 19.80 7.87 -22.27
CA GLU A 54 20.05 7.18 -21.02
C GLU A 54 19.34 7.95 -19.91
N THR A 55 18.98 7.27 -18.82
CA THR A 55 18.38 7.94 -17.64
C THR A 55 19.41 8.18 -16.56
N SER A 56 19.29 9.29 -15.85
CA SER A 56 20.03 9.60 -14.62
C SER A 56 19.09 9.65 -13.40
N PRO A 57 19.63 9.72 -12.17
CA PRO A 57 18.83 9.95 -10.97
C PRO A 57 17.97 11.23 -11.02
N ASP A 58 18.37 12.23 -11.80
CA ASP A 58 17.61 13.48 -11.96
C ASP A 58 16.34 13.27 -12.79
N ASP A 59 16.18 12.13 -13.48
CA ASP A 59 14.99 11.83 -14.28
C ASP A 59 13.86 11.19 -13.46
N ILE A 60 14.07 10.89 -12.16
CA ILE A 60 13.16 10.09 -11.31
C ILE A 60 11.74 10.66 -11.25
N HIS A 61 11.55 11.97 -11.19
CA HIS A 61 10.22 12.58 -11.13
C HIS A 61 9.44 12.35 -12.42
N GLY A 62 10.09 12.51 -13.58
CA GLY A 62 9.50 12.19 -14.88
C GLY A 62 9.26 10.69 -15.08
N MET A 63 10.15 9.84 -14.55
CA MET A 63 9.96 8.40 -14.53
C MET A 63 8.71 8.00 -13.70
N ASN A 64 8.52 8.62 -12.54
CA ASN A 64 7.32 8.42 -11.73
C ASN A 64 6.04 8.89 -12.45
N ALA A 65 6.14 9.98 -13.22
CA ALA A 65 5.01 10.53 -13.96
C ALA A 65 4.62 9.69 -15.19
N SER A 66 5.58 9.01 -15.82
CA SER A 66 5.34 8.25 -17.06
C SER A 66 4.70 6.88 -16.83
N VAL A 67 3.99 6.36 -17.81
CA VAL A 67 3.45 4.98 -17.78
C VAL A 67 4.49 3.93 -18.20
N GLY A 68 5.55 4.35 -18.89
CA GLY A 68 6.70 3.49 -19.19
C GLY A 68 7.91 4.28 -19.72
N PHE A 69 9.03 3.58 -19.88
CA PHE A 69 10.31 4.17 -20.28
C PHE A 69 10.92 3.46 -21.49
N LEU A 70 11.49 4.25 -22.38
CA LEU A 70 12.29 3.75 -23.49
C LEU A 70 13.67 4.43 -23.47
N THR A 71 14.74 3.63 -23.50
CA THR A 71 16.10 4.17 -23.59
C THR A 71 16.86 3.65 -24.79
N ALA A 72 17.67 4.50 -25.42
CA ALA A 72 18.53 4.11 -26.54
C ALA A 72 19.72 3.26 -26.08
N ARG A 73 20.26 3.57 -24.89
CA ARG A 73 21.39 2.87 -24.26
C ARG A 73 21.00 2.31 -22.90
N GLY A 74 21.71 1.27 -22.50
CA GLY A 74 21.56 0.66 -21.17
C GLY A 74 21.14 -0.80 -21.23
N GLY A 75 21.73 -1.63 -20.38
CA GLY A 75 21.38 -3.05 -20.24
C GLY A 75 20.22 -3.29 -19.28
N VAL A 76 19.91 -4.57 -19.03
CA VAL A 76 18.93 -5.00 -18.01
C VAL A 76 19.30 -4.60 -16.58
N THR A 77 20.53 -4.16 -16.33
CA THR A 77 21.03 -3.63 -15.05
C THR A 77 21.25 -2.11 -15.07
N SER A 78 20.85 -1.42 -16.15
CA SER A 78 20.95 0.04 -16.24
C SER A 78 20.06 0.75 -15.22
N HIS A 79 20.34 2.03 -14.97
CA HIS A 79 19.53 2.88 -14.09
C HIS A 79 18.04 2.79 -14.43
N ALA A 80 17.67 2.95 -15.70
CA ALA A 80 16.30 2.82 -16.19
C ALA A 80 15.68 1.46 -15.83
N ALA A 81 16.41 0.37 -16.05
CA ALA A 81 15.93 -0.99 -15.81
C ALA A 81 15.72 -1.31 -14.32
N VAL A 82 16.65 -0.85 -13.47
CA VAL A 82 16.56 -1.04 -12.01
C VAL A 82 15.39 -0.25 -11.44
N VAL A 83 15.30 1.03 -11.79
CA VAL A 83 14.24 1.93 -11.33
C VAL A 83 12.87 1.46 -11.83
N ALA A 84 12.77 1.01 -13.08
CA ALA A 84 11.52 0.46 -13.62
C ALA A 84 11.00 -0.75 -12.83
N ARG A 85 11.87 -1.69 -12.47
CA ARG A 85 11.48 -2.85 -11.67
C ARG A 85 11.08 -2.46 -10.24
N GLN A 86 11.79 -1.54 -9.63
CA GLN A 86 11.45 -1.02 -8.30
C GLN A 86 10.10 -0.29 -8.29
N MET A 87 9.83 0.52 -9.32
CA MET A 87 8.58 1.27 -9.47
C MET A 87 7.42 0.44 -10.06
N GLY A 88 7.69 -0.78 -10.54
CA GLY A 88 6.70 -1.60 -11.25
C GLY A 88 6.23 -0.99 -12.57
N LYS A 89 7.10 -0.22 -13.24
CA LYS A 89 6.82 0.46 -14.52
C LYS A 89 7.34 -0.36 -15.71
N VAL A 90 6.69 -0.18 -16.85
CA VAL A 90 7.10 -0.84 -18.09
C VAL A 90 8.38 -0.19 -18.61
N CYS A 91 9.37 -0.98 -18.99
CA CYS A 91 10.62 -0.45 -19.50
C CYS A 91 11.23 -1.33 -20.59
N VAL A 92 11.61 -0.68 -21.68
CA VAL A 92 12.46 -1.24 -22.74
C VAL A 92 13.78 -0.46 -22.71
N ALA A 93 14.88 -1.14 -22.45
CA ALA A 93 16.20 -0.52 -22.33
C ALA A 93 17.13 -0.89 -23.47
N GLY A 94 18.02 0.01 -23.88
CA GLY A 94 19.03 -0.29 -24.89
C GLY A 94 18.46 -0.61 -26.28
N CYS A 95 17.48 0.17 -26.74
CA CYS A 95 16.98 0.07 -28.11
C CYS A 95 17.99 0.72 -29.07
N GLU A 96 18.88 -0.06 -29.68
CA GLU A 96 19.95 0.47 -30.56
C GLU A 96 19.41 1.21 -31.79
N ALA A 97 18.21 0.85 -32.25
CA ALA A 97 17.54 1.51 -33.37
C ALA A 97 17.04 2.92 -33.03
N LEU A 98 16.96 3.28 -31.75
CA LEU A 98 16.48 4.57 -31.26
C LEU A 98 17.62 5.61 -31.29
N ASP A 99 17.42 6.68 -32.04
CA ASP A 99 18.17 7.93 -31.89
C ASP A 99 17.24 9.04 -31.37
N VAL A 100 17.67 9.67 -30.27
CA VAL A 100 16.99 10.81 -29.67
C VAL A 100 17.80 12.06 -30.01
N GLY A 101 17.26 12.89 -30.89
CA GLY A 101 17.89 14.11 -31.36
C GLY A 101 17.64 15.30 -30.45
N ALA A 102 18.57 16.27 -30.45
CA ALA A 102 18.41 17.54 -29.71
C ALA A 102 17.37 18.49 -30.35
N ASP A 103 16.86 18.12 -31.52
CA ASP A 103 15.83 18.82 -32.29
C ASP A 103 14.39 18.44 -31.89
N GLY A 104 14.23 17.64 -30.84
CA GLY A 104 12.92 17.17 -30.37
C GLY A 104 12.36 16.00 -31.18
N LEU A 105 13.18 15.37 -32.03
CA LEU A 105 12.79 14.24 -32.88
C LEU A 105 13.34 12.91 -32.35
N VAL A 106 12.51 11.89 -32.47
CA VAL A 106 12.78 10.50 -32.12
C VAL A 106 12.82 9.67 -33.39
N ARG A 107 13.96 9.04 -33.68
CA ARG A 107 14.17 8.31 -34.93
C ARG A 107 14.37 6.82 -34.66
N PHE A 108 13.68 6.01 -35.44
CA PHE A 108 13.78 4.55 -35.49
C PHE A 108 14.14 4.14 -36.92
N GLY A 109 15.43 4.18 -37.26
CA GLY A 109 15.88 3.95 -38.64
C GLY A 109 15.22 4.92 -39.64
N ALA A 110 14.33 4.41 -40.48
CA ALA A 110 13.61 5.20 -41.49
C ALA A 110 12.38 5.96 -40.93
N GLN A 111 11.90 5.63 -39.73
CA GLN A 111 10.73 6.24 -39.14
C GLN A 111 11.11 7.37 -38.18
N THR A 112 10.44 8.51 -38.29
CA THR A 112 10.68 9.68 -37.43
C THR A 112 9.37 10.07 -36.73
N LEU A 113 9.44 10.23 -35.41
CA LEU A 113 8.38 10.71 -34.52
C LEU A 113 8.85 11.99 -33.82
N LYS A 114 7.93 12.75 -33.24
CA LYS A 114 8.21 13.96 -32.44
C LYS A 114 7.67 13.82 -31.03
N GLU A 115 8.14 14.70 -30.13
CA GLU A 115 7.53 14.84 -28.81
C GLU A 115 6.01 15.07 -28.91
N GLY A 116 5.25 14.36 -28.09
CA GLY A 116 3.78 14.35 -28.12
C GLY A 116 3.14 13.29 -29.04
N ASP A 117 3.89 12.68 -29.97
CA ASP A 117 3.35 11.58 -30.78
C ASP A 117 3.16 10.33 -29.93
N ALA A 118 2.18 9.49 -30.31
CA ALA A 118 1.90 8.24 -29.62
C ALA A 118 2.99 7.18 -29.85
N LEU A 119 3.38 6.51 -28.78
CA LEU A 119 4.35 5.43 -28.76
C LEU A 119 3.88 4.31 -27.82
N SER A 120 4.12 3.07 -28.23
CA SER A 120 3.76 1.88 -27.47
C SER A 120 4.98 0.99 -27.26
N ILE A 121 5.21 0.56 -26.02
CA ILE A 121 6.34 -0.30 -25.64
C ILE A 121 5.87 -1.59 -24.94
N ASN A 122 6.44 -2.72 -25.36
CA ASN A 122 6.21 -4.03 -24.76
C ASN A 122 7.43 -4.44 -23.92
N GLY A 123 7.32 -4.29 -22.60
CA GLY A 123 8.36 -4.63 -21.64
C GLY A 123 8.57 -6.14 -21.42
N PHE A 124 7.72 -7.01 -21.97
CA PHE A 124 7.94 -8.46 -21.97
C PHE A 124 8.82 -8.91 -23.13
N THR A 125 8.64 -8.33 -24.30
CA THR A 125 9.32 -8.74 -25.54
C THR A 125 10.46 -7.80 -25.94
N GLY A 126 10.48 -6.59 -25.40
CA GLY A 126 11.38 -5.51 -25.78
C GLY A 126 10.95 -4.76 -27.04
N ALA A 127 9.77 -5.06 -27.60
CA ALA A 127 9.29 -4.42 -28.83
C ALA A 127 8.84 -2.98 -28.60
N VAL A 128 9.08 -2.13 -29.59
CA VAL A 128 8.65 -0.73 -29.63
C VAL A 128 7.84 -0.52 -30.90
N TYR A 129 6.69 0.15 -30.78
CA TYR A 129 5.76 0.41 -31.87
C TYR A 129 5.45 1.90 -31.96
N ALA A 130 5.42 2.44 -33.17
CA ALA A 130 4.86 3.77 -33.40
C ALA A 130 3.33 3.71 -33.33
N GLY A 131 2.73 4.74 -32.74
CA GLY A 131 1.29 4.81 -32.54
C GLY A 131 0.84 4.22 -31.20
N GLU A 132 -0.48 4.25 -31.00
CA GLU A 132 -1.12 3.79 -29.78
C GLU A 132 -1.71 2.39 -29.98
N ILE A 133 -1.16 1.41 -29.28
CA ILE A 133 -1.74 0.06 -29.21
C ILE A 133 -2.58 -0.02 -27.93
N PRO A 134 -3.86 -0.44 -28.01
CA PRO A 134 -4.71 -0.61 -26.84
C PRO A 134 -4.05 -1.52 -25.79
N VAL A 135 -3.92 -1.00 -24.57
CA VAL A 135 -3.43 -1.74 -23.42
C VAL A 135 -4.63 -2.34 -22.70
N VAL A 136 -4.62 -3.65 -22.54
CA VAL A 136 -5.64 -4.42 -21.83
C VAL A 136 -5.04 -5.07 -20.58
N GLU A 137 -5.89 -5.49 -19.66
CA GLU A 137 -5.44 -6.22 -18.49
C GLU A 137 -4.87 -7.59 -18.86
N SER A 138 -4.00 -8.16 -18.02
CA SER A 138 -3.46 -9.50 -18.30
C SER A 138 -4.56 -10.57 -18.33
N GLU A 139 -4.37 -11.64 -19.10
CA GLU A 139 -5.30 -12.79 -19.16
C GLU A 139 -5.72 -13.29 -17.77
N ILE A 140 -4.80 -13.32 -16.80
CA ILE A 140 -5.09 -13.72 -15.42
C ILE A 140 -6.14 -12.80 -14.78
N VAL A 141 -5.99 -11.49 -14.97
CA VAL A 141 -6.91 -10.49 -14.39
C VAL A 141 -8.25 -10.54 -15.13
N GLN A 142 -8.24 -10.70 -16.45
CA GLN A 142 -9.46 -10.88 -17.24
C GLN A 142 -10.25 -12.10 -16.78
N VAL A 143 -9.59 -13.23 -16.46
CA VAL A 143 -10.25 -14.39 -15.87
C VAL A 143 -10.82 -14.07 -14.49
N VAL A 144 -10.06 -13.40 -13.63
CA VAL A 144 -10.50 -13.02 -12.28
C VAL A 144 -11.71 -12.08 -12.31
N GLN A 145 -11.80 -11.19 -13.28
CA GLN A 145 -12.94 -10.28 -13.47
C GLN A 145 -14.11 -10.93 -14.22
N GLY A 146 -13.95 -12.14 -14.75
CA GLY A 146 -14.98 -12.85 -15.50
C GLY A 146 -15.10 -12.45 -16.98
N HIS A 147 -14.14 -11.70 -17.52
CA HIS A 147 -14.07 -11.33 -18.94
C HIS A 147 -13.53 -12.45 -19.83
N LEU A 148 -12.76 -13.39 -19.26
CA LEU A 148 -12.20 -14.55 -19.97
C LEU A 148 -12.48 -15.82 -19.17
N LYS A 149 -12.74 -16.95 -19.83
CA LYS A 149 -12.95 -18.22 -19.10
C LYS A 149 -11.61 -18.80 -18.64
N PRO A 150 -11.53 -19.42 -17.44
CA PRO A 150 -10.31 -20.06 -16.95
C PRO A 150 -9.66 -21.05 -17.92
N GLU A 151 -10.47 -21.79 -18.69
CA GLU A 151 -10.02 -22.81 -19.64
C GLU A 151 -9.33 -22.21 -20.87
N GLU A 152 -9.65 -20.95 -21.19
CA GLU A 152 -9.15 -20.22 -22.35
C GLU A 152 -7.77 -19.58 -22.09
N SER A 153 -7.29 -19.54 -20.84
CA SER A 153 -5.95 -19.04 -20.50
C SER A 153 -5.07 -20.13 -19.88
N GLU A 154 -4.07 -20.56 -20.64
CA GLU A 154 -2.99 -21.42 -20.12
C GLU A 154 -2.24 -20.76 -18.97
N LYS A 155 -1.97 -19.45 -19.06
CA LYS A 155 -1.28 -18.69 -18.00
C LYS A 155 -2.09 -18.71 -16.70
N TYR A 156 -3.41 -18.57 -16.78
CA TYR A 156 -4.27 -18.68 -15.60
C TYR A 156 -4.22 -20.08 -14.99
N ARG A 157 -4.22 -21.15 -15.81
CA ARG A 157 -4.13 -22.54 -15.31
C ARG A 157 -2.83 -22.80 -14.53
N TYR A 158 -1.68 -22.33 -15.04
CA TYR A 158 -0.41 -22.41 -14.30
C TYR A 158 -0.44 -21.57 -13.02
N PHE A 159 -0.94 -20.34 -13.10
CA PHE A 159 -1.10 -19.45 -11.96
C PHE A 159 -1.96 -20.06 -10.86
N ALA A 160 -3.14 -20.60 -11.21
CA ALA A 160 -4.06 -21.23 -10.29
C ALA A 160 -3.46 -22.49 -9.65
N THR A 161 -2.74 -23.30 -10.42
CA THR A 161 -2.06 -24.51 -9.92
C THR A 161 -0.99 -24.15 -8.89
N LEU A 162 -0.13 -23.18 -9.20
CA LEU A 162 0.91 -22.71 -8.29
C LEU A 162 0.33 -22.18 -6.98
N LEU A 163 -0.72 -21.36 -7.06
CA LEU A 163 -1.35 -20.79 -5.88
C LEU A 163 -2.13 -21.82 -5.06
N LYS A 164 -2.69 -22.85 -5.71
CA LYS A 164 -3.28 -23.99 -5.02
C LYS A 164 -2.22 -24.71 -4.17
N TRP A 165 -1.05 -25.00 -4.73
CA TRP A 165 0.05 -25.58 -3.96
C TRP A 165 0.50 -24.66 -2.83
N ALA A 166 0.63 -23.35 -3.09
CA ALA A 166 0.98 -22.39 -2.04
C ALA A 166 -0.02 -22.44 -0.85
N ASP A 167 -1.32 -22.55 -1.14
CA ASP A 167 -2.35 -22.66 -0.10
C ASP A 167 -2.28 -23.94 0.73
N GLU A 168 -1.78 -25.05 0.15
CA GLU A 168 -1.61 -26.32 0.87
C GLU A 168 -0.51 -26.23 1.95
N PHE A 169 0.49 -25.35 1.75
CA PHE A 169 1.61 -25.21 2.68
C PHE A 169 1.49 -24.01 3.63
N ARG A 170 0.88 -22.90 3.21
CA ARG A 170 0.85 -21.69 4.04
C ARG A 170 0.01 -21.92 5.30
N THR A 171 0.48 -21.37 6.42
CA THR A 171 -0.29 -21.32 7.67
C THR A 171 -0.89 -19.94 7.93
N LEU A 172 -0.23 -18.87 7.44
CA LEU A 172 -0.76 -17.51 7.49
C LEU A 172 -1.99 -17.38 6.59
N GLY A 173 -3.05 -16.78 7.13
CA GLY A 173 -4.13 -16.25 6.31
C GLY A 173 -3.64 -15.10 5.44
N VAL A 174 -4.20 -14.97 4.23
CA VAL A 174 -3.98 -13.81 3.37
C VAL A 174 -5.32 -13.13 3.15
N ARG A 175 -5.46 -11.92 3.67
CA ARG A 175 -6.60 -11.03 3.47
C ARG A 175 -6.22 -9.91 2.52
N ALA A 176 -7.19 -9.09 2.14
CA ALA A 176 -6.96 -7.92 1.32
C ALA A 176 -7.31 -6.60 2.02
N ASN A 177 -6.65 -5.54 1.60
CA ASN A 177 -7.03 -4.17 1.86
C ASN A 177 -7.91 -3.73 0.69
N ALA A 178 -9.22 -3.60 0.92
CA ALA A 178 -10.18 -3.25 -0.11
C ALA A 178 -11.31 -2.42 0.51
N ASP A 179 -11.63 -1.31 -0.14
CA ASP A 179 -12.54 -0.29 0.40
C ASP A 179 -13.87 -0.28 -0.35
N ILE A 180 -13.92 -0.83 -1.57
CA ILE A 180 -15.10 -0.89 -2.44
C ILE A 180 -15.41 -2.32 -2.91
N PRO A 181 -16.67 -2.64 -3.29
CA PRO A 181 -17.08 -3.98 -3.70
C PRO A 181 -16.24 -4.58 -4.85
N GLU A 182 -15.87 -3.78 -5.84
CA GLU A 182 -15.11 -4.21 -7.01
C GLU A 182 -13.71 -4.70 -6.60
N GLN A 183 -13.05 -3.97 -5.71
CA GLN A 183 -11.75 -4.36 -5.16
C GLN A 183 -11.85 -5.66 -4.36
N ALA A 184 -12.92 -5.83 -3.59
CA ALA A 184 -13.17 -7.05 -2.82
C ALA A 184 -13.43 -8.27 -3.71
N ILE A 185 -14.16 -8.09 -4.82
CA ILE A 185 -14.36 -9.14 -5.85
C ILE A 185 -13.02 -9.57 -6.44
N ILE A 186 -12.18 -8.60 -6.86
CA ILE A 186 -10.84 -8.86 -7.42
C ILE A 186 -9.96 -9.58 -6.40
N ALA A 187 -9.92 -9.07 -5.15
CA ALA A 187 -9.14 -9.66 -4.07
C ALA A 187 -9.54 -11.13 -3.81
N ARG A 188 -10.85 -11.40 -3.72
CA ARG A 188 -11.36 -12.76 -3.53
C ARG A 188 -11.05 -13.65 -4.73
N GLY A 189 -11.12 -13.12 -5.95
CA GLY A 189 -10.73 -13.85 -7.16
C GLY A 189 -9.25 -14.22 -7.19
N PHE A 190 -8.39 -13.44 -6.54
CA PHE A 190 -6.99 -13.80 -6.27
C PHE A 190 -6.79 -14.70 -5.04
N GLY A 191 -7.86 -15.14 -4.38
CA GLY A 191 -7.84 -16.05 -3.24
C GLY A 191 -7.69 -15.39 -1.87
N ALA A 192 -8.02 -14.10 -1.73
CA ALA A 192 -8.07 -13.46 -0.42
C ALA A 192 -9.15 -14.10 0.46
N ALA A 193 -8.77 -14.48 1.68
CA ALA A 193 -9.62 -15.12 2.68
C ALA A 193 -10.28 -14.12 3.65
N GLY A 194 -10.65 -12.95 3.14
CA GLY A 194 -11.21 -11.85 3.94
C GLY A 194 -10.67 -10.49 3.56
N ILE A 195 -11.27 -9.45 4.13
CA ILE A 195 -10.74 -8.09 4.13
C ILE A 195 -10.11 -7.87 5.50
N GLY A 196 -8.83 -7.49 5.52
CA GLY A 196 -8.11 -7.16 6.76
C GLY A 196 -8.07 -5.66 7.05
N LEU A 197 -8.42 -4.83 6.06
CA LEU A 197 -8.59 -3.38 6.19
C LEU A 197 -9.51 -2.84 5.10
N CYS A 198 -10.68 -2.35 5.50
CA CYS A 198 -11.55 -1.48 4.72
C CYS A 198 -11.50 -0.09 5.35
N ARG A 199 -11.02 0.90 4.60
CA ARG A 199 -10.89 2.31 5.01
C ARG A 199 -12.19 3.04 4.72
N THR A 200 -12.83 3.55 5.76
CA THR A 200 -14.12 4.24 5.62
C THR A 200 -13.97 5.66 5.08
N GLU A 201 -12.82 6.30 5.27
CA GLU A 201 -12.51 7.61 4.74
C GLU A 201 -12.63 7.70 3.21
N HIS A 202 -12.20 6.66 2.49
CA HIS A 202 -12.32 6.59 1.03
C HIS A 202 -13.78 6.57 0.55
N MET A 203 -14.69 6.05 1.37
CA MET A 203 -16.13 6.06 1.08
C MET A 203 -16.73 7.46 1.20
N PHE A 204 -16.09 8.40 1.91
CA PHE A 204 -16.57 9.78 2.05
C PHE A 204 -16.01 10.74 1.00
N PHE A 205 -14.94 10.34 0.29
CA PHE A 205 -14.32 11.14 -0.77
C PHE A 205 -15.06 11.05 -2.13
N ALA A 206 -16.12 10.26 -2.25
CA ALA A 206 -16.94 10.22 -3.46
C ALA A 206 -17.69 11.55 -3.67
N GLU A 207 -17.86 11.97 -4.93
CA GLU A 207 -18.40 13.29 -5.31
C GLU A 207 -19.79 13.57 -4.71
N ASP A 208 -20.62 12.53 -4.54
CA ASP A 208 -21.95 12.59 -3.96
C ASP A 208 -21.95 12.76 -2.42
N ARG A 209 -20.79 12.63 -1.77
CA ARG A 209 -20.65 12.55 -0.30
C ARG A 209 -19.73 13.59 0.30
N VAL A 210 -18.71 14.03 -0.44
CA VAL A 210 -17.76 15.04 0.03
C VAL A 210 -18.48 16.30 0.52
N SER A 211 -19.49 16.75 -0.23
CA SER A 211 -20.28 17.93 0.13
C SER A 211 -21.02 17.74 1.47
N ILE A 212 -21.62 16.58 1.70
CA ILE A 212 -22.32 16.26 2.96
C ILE A 212 -21.33 16.18 4.12
N MET A 213 -20.16 15.56 3.90
CA MET A 213 -19.08 15.50 4.88
C MET A 213 -18.57 16.90 5.26
N GLN A 214 -18.41 17.80 4.28
CA GLN A 214 -18.05 19.20 4.51
C GLN A 214 -19.10 19.93 5.35
N GLN A 215 -20.40 19.72 5.07
CA GLN A 215 -21.47 20.30 5.88
C GLN A 215 -21.45 19.78 7.32
N MET A 216 -21.18 18.49 7.51
CA MET A 216 -20.98 17.91 8.85
C MET A 216 -19.81 18.59 9.59
N ILE A 217 -18.70 18.85 8.90
CA ILE A 217 -17.52 19.50 9.50
C ILE A 217 -17.79 20.97 9.88
N LEU A 218 -18.61 21.67 9.09
CA LEU A 218 -19.02 23.05 9.31
C LEU A 218 -20.08 23.21 10.41
N ALA A 219 -20.77 22.13 10.76
CA ALA A 219 -21.80 22.15 11.79
C ALA A 219 -21.24 22.46 13.18
N LYS A 220 -21.86 23.42 13.86
CA LYS A 220 -21.42 23.93 15.18
C LYS A 220 -22.02 23.13 16.34
N THR A 221 -23.24 22.66 16.18
CA THR A 221 -23.97 21.90 17.21
C THR A 221 -23.89 20.41 16.93
N ARG A 222 -24.14 19.61 17.96
CA ARG A 222 -24.19 18.15 17.82
C ARG A 222 -25.40 17.73 16.97
N GLU A 223 -26.53 18.38 17.17
CA GLU A 223 -27.78 18.13 16.48
C GLU A 223 -27.65 18.39 14.97
N ASP A 224 -26.94 19.46 14.59
CA ASP A 224 -26.64 19.75 13.19
C ASP A 224 -25.71 18.69 12.59
N ARG A 225 -24.69 18.23 13.32
CA ARG A 225 -23.81 17.13 12.86
C ARG A 225 -24.59 15.85 12.66
N GLU A 226 -25.45 15.47 13.60
CA GLU A 226 -26.30 14.28 13.50
C GLU A 226 -27.23 14.33 12.28
N ARG A 227 -27.77 15.51 11.94
CA ARG A 227 -28.59 15.70 10.74
C ARG A 227 -27.81 15.47 9.45
N GLU A 228 -26.58 15.94 9.35
CA GLU A 228 -25.73 15.71 8.17
C GLU A 228 -25.24 14.26 8.10
N LEU A 229 -24.87 13.67 9.25
CA LEU A 229 -24.51 12.25 9.34
C LEU A 229 -25.66 11.31 8.94
N ALA A 230 -26.91 11.67 9.23
CA ALA A 230 -28.09 10.91 8.80
C ALA A 230 -28.22 10.83 7.26
N LYS A 231 -27.69 11.81 6.53
CA LYS A 231 -27.63 11.79 5.05
C LYS A 231 -26.53 10.85 4.53
N LEU A 232 -25.42 10.74 5.27
CA LEU A 232 -24.31 9.82 4.93
C LEU A 232 -24.64 8.36 5.24
N LEU A 233 -25.42 8.09 6.28
CA LEU A 233 -25.78 6.75 6.74
C LEU A 233 -26.27 5.80 5.61
N PRO A 234 -27.28 6.14 4.79
CA PRO A 234 -27.76 5.23 3.74
C PRO A 234 -26.71 4.95 2.66
N LEU A 235 -25.86 5.93 2.34
CA LEU A 235 -24.80 5.81 1.34
C LEU A 235 -23.71 4.86 1.82
N GLN A 236 -23.24 5.06 3.06
CA GLN A 236 -22.24 4.19 3.66
C GLN A 236 -22.77 2.76 3.90
N LYS A 237 -24.05 2.62 4.29
CA LYS A 237 -24.70 1.31 4.41
C LYS A 237 -24.70 0.56 3.08
N SER A 238 -25.01 1.25 1.98
CA SER A 238 -25.02 0.66 0.63
C SER A 238 -23.66 0.07 0.24
N ASP A 239 -22.56 0.78 0.55
CA ASP A 239 -21.21 0.28 0.28
C ASP A 239 -20.91 -1.00 1.06
N PHE A 240 -21.26 -1.03 2.36
CA PHE A 240 -21.04 -2.21 3.19
C PHE A 240 -21.90 -3.40 2.75
N ILE A 241 -23.13 -3.17 2.29
CA ILE A 241 -23.95 -4.22 1.67
C ILE A 241 -23.21 -4.81 0.47
N GLY A 242 -22.70 -3.96 -0.43
CA GLY A 242 -21.91 -4.39 -1.57
C GLY A 242 -20.67 -5.18 -1.16
N LEU A 243 -19.95 -4.72 -0.13
CA LEU A 243 -18.75 -5.35 0.39
C LEU A 243 -19.03 -6.73 1.00
N TYR A 244 -20.07 -6.87 1.82
CA TYR A 244 -20.46 -8.15 2.41
C TYR A 244 -20.93 -9.15 1.36
N ARG A 245 -21.72 -8.71 0.37
CA ARG A 245 -22.11 -9.54 -0.78
C ARG A 245 -20.89 -9.98 -1.59
N ALA A 246 -19.94 -9.08 -1.81
CA ALA A 246 -18.68 -9.38 -2.49
C ALA A 246 -17.83 -10.40 -1.72
N MET A 247 -17.87 -10.41 -0.39
CA MET A 247 -17.05 -11.31 0.43
C MET A 247 -17.70 -12.66 0.77
N LYS A 248 -19.01 -12.85 0.55
CA LYS A 248 -19.71 -14.16 0.67
C LYS A 248 -19.30 -15.01 1.87
N GLY A 249 -19.38 -14.46 3.09
CA GLY A 249 -19.05 -15.21 4.32
C GLY A 249 -17.62 -15.11 4.82
N TYR A 250 -16.70 -14.57 4.02
CA TYR A 250 -15.38 -14.21 4.52
C TYR A 250 -15.44 -12.98 5.44
N PRO A 251 -14.56 -12.91 6.45
CA PRO A 251 -14.52 -11.81 7.41
C PRO A 251 -14.14 -10.48 6.75
N VAL A 252 -14.76 -9.40 7.24
CA VAL A 252 -14.54 -8.05 6.73
C VAL A 252 -14.17 -7.12 7.89
N THR A 253 -12.90 -6.73 7.96
CA THR A 253 -12.39 -5.77 8.94
C THR A 253 -12.56 -4.35 8.45
N ILE A 254 -13.42 -3.58 9.13
CA ILE A 254 -13.77 -2.20 8.79
C ILE A 254 -13.13 -1.27 9.81
N ARG A 255 -12.28 -0.36 9.34
CA ARG A 255 -11.65 0.66 10.17
C ARG A 255 -12.56 1.88 10.25
N LEU A 256 -12.86 2.31 11.46
CA LEU A 256 -13.58 3.58 11.70
C LEU A 256 -12.78 4.77 11.17
N LEU A 257 -13.43 5.93 11.07
CA LEU A 257 -12.84 7.13 10.47
C LEU A 257 -11.48 7.46 11.12
N ASP A 258 -10.45 7.57 10.30
CA ASP A 258 -9.08 7.78 10.74
C ASP A 258 -8.50 9.17 10.47
N PRO A 259 -8.67 9.81 9.29
CA PRO A 259 -8.00 11.08 9.02
C PRO A 259 -8.60 12.24 9.84
N PRO A 260 -7.81 13.30 10.09
CA PRO A 260 -8.33 14.54 10.65
C PRO A 260 -9.31 15.21 9.68
N LEU A 261 -10.26 15.96 10.25
CA LEU A 261 -11.37 16.52 9.47
C LEU A 261 -10.94 17.51 8.38
N HIS A 262 -9.80 18.18 8.53
CA HIS A 262 -9.32 19.13 7.53
C HIS A 262 -8.93 18.48 6.20
N GLU A 263 -8.69 17.16 6.15
CA GLU A 263 -8.41 16.45 4.88
C GLU A 263 -9.64 16.39 3.95
N PHE A 264 -10.85 16.57 4.46
CA PHE A 264 -12.07 16.64 3.65
C PHE A 264 -12.40 18.06 3.17
N LEU A 265 -11.62 19.06 3.60
CA LEU A 265 -11.82 20.46 3.24
C LEU A 265 -10.86 20.87 2.11
N PRO A 266 -11.23 21.88 1.29
CA PRO A 266 -10.31 22.45 0.31
C PRO A 266 -9.04 23.00 0.97
N LYS A 267 -7.93 23.06 0.21
CA LYS A 267 -6.69 23.65 0.73
C LYS A 267 -6.89 25.12 1.05
N ARG A 268 -6.30 25.55 2.17
CA ARG A 268 -6.41 26.93 2.68
C ARG A 268 -5.96 27.95 1.63
N GLU A 269 -4.82 27.71 1.01
CA GLU A 269 -4.22 28.62 0.02
C GLU A 269 -5.11 28.76 -1.22
N GLU A 270 -5.65 27.64 -1.71
CA GLU A 270 -6.55 27.61 -2.87
C GLU A 270 -7.84 28.39 -2.57
N LEU A 271 -8.43 28.17 -1.39
CA LEU A 271 -9.65 28.86 -0.98
C LEU A 271 -9.42 30.36 -0.76
N MET A 272 -8.27 30.77 -0.21
CA MET A 272 -7.91 32.18 -0.08
C MET A 272 -7.79 32.88 -1.43
N VAL A 273 -7.14 32.23 -2.41
CA VAL A 273 -7.03 32.76 -3.77
C VAL A 273 -8.41 32.83 -4.44
N GLU A 274 -9.26 31.83 -4.21
CA GLU A 274 -10.63 31.80 -4.74
C GLU A 274 -11.47 32.95 -4.18
N ILE A 275 -11.46 33.17 -2.87
CA ILE A 275 -12.17 34.29 -2.23
C ILE A 275 -11.70 35.63 -2.79
N ALA A 276 -10.38 35.85 -2.88
CA ALA A 276 -9.82 37.09 -3.42
C ALA A 276 -10.26 37.33 -4.88
N ARG A 277 -10.30 36.29 -5.72
CA ARG A 277 -10.81 36.38 -7.09
C ARG A 277 -12.30 36.70 -7.13
N MET A 278 -13.09 36.10 -6.25
CA MET A 278 -14.53 36.36 -6.16
C MET A 278 -14.84 37.80 -5.73
N GLU A 279 -14.09 38.33 -4.76
CA GLU A 279 -14.18 39.72 -4.32
C GLU A 279 -13.82 40.69 -5.45
N LEU A 280 -12.74 40.42 -6.20
CA LEU A 280 -12.33 41.22 -7.36
C LEU A 280 -13.37 41.20 -8.48
N ASN A 281 -13.96 40.03 -8.75
CA ASN A 281 -14.95 39.84 -9.81
C ASN A 281 -16.37 40.27 -9.41
N ARG A 282 -16.57 40.81 -8.20
CA ARG A 282 -17.88 41.18 -7.64
C ARG A 282 -18.89 40.02 -7.72
N ALA A 283 -18.43 38.82 -7.37
CA ALA A 283 -19.29 37.65 -7.27
C ALA A 283 -20.36 37.84 -6.18
N ASP A 284 -21.33 36.92 -6.14
CA ASP A 284 -22.43 36.96 -5.17
C ASP A 284 -21.92 37.10 -3.71
N PRO A 285 -22.35 38.13 -2.96
CA PRO A 285 -21.90 38.34 -1.58
C PRO A 285 -22.22 37.17 -0.63
N GLY A 286 -23.32 36.45 -0.87
CA GLY A 286 -23.69 35.28 -0.07
C GLY A 286 -22.67 34.16 -0.21
N SER A 287 -22.26 33.86 -1.44
CA SER A 287 -21.24 32.85 -1.74
C SER A 287 -19.86 33.21 -1.18
N ILE A 288 -19.47 34.49 -1.21
CA ILE A 288 -18.22 34.96 -0.58
C ILE A 288 -18.26 34.71 0.94
N VAL A 289 -19.37 35.05 1.60
CA VAL A 289 -19.54 34.83 3.05
C VAL A 289 -19.48 33.34 3.40
N GLU A 290 -20.07 32.46 2.59
CA GLU A 290 -19.97 31.01 2.79
C GLU A 290 -18.52 30.51 2.72
N LYS A 291 -17.77 30.94 1.69
CA LYS A 291 -16.35 30.58 1.56
C LYS A 291 -15.49 31.15 2.68
N GLN A 292 -15.78 32.36 3.16
CA GLN A 292 -15.11 32.94 4.32
C GLN A 292 -15.37 32.14 5.61
N LYS A 293 -16.61 31.66 5.82
CA LYS A 293 -16.94 30.75 6.94
C LYS A 293 -16.17 29.44 6.82
N LEU A 294 -16.10 28.87 5.62
CA LEU A 294 -15.32 27.67 5.34
C LEU A 294 -13.83 27.88 5.63
N LEU A 295 -13.26 29.01 5.21
CA LEU A 295 -11.87 29.36 5.49
C LEU A 295 -11.60 29.50 7.00
N ALA A 296 -12.50 30.15 7.74
CA ALA A 296 -12.39 30.27 9.20
C ALA A 296 -12.42 28.88 9.87
N ARG A 297 -13.26 27.97 9.39
CA ARG A 297 -13.31 26.59 9.88
C ARG A 297 -12.03 25.80 9.56
N ILE A 298 -11.47 25.97 8.36
CA ILE A 298 -10.19 25.36 7.97
C ILE A 298 -9.07 25.84 8.90
N GLN A 299 -9.04 27.14 9.22
CA GLN A 299 -8.04 27.71 10.12
C GLN A 299 -8.19 27.18 11.56
N GLU A 300 -9.42 26.97 12.03
CA GLU A 300 -9.69 26.39 13.36
C GLU A 300 -9.26 24.92 13.45
N LEU A 301 -9.49 24.15 12.38
CA LEU A 301 -9.13 22.72 12.30
C LEU A 301 -7.70 22.49 11.83
N HIS A 302 -6.94 23.55 11.55
CA HIS A 302 -5.56 23.44 11.10
C HIS A 302 -4.68 22.94 12.24
N GLU A 303 -3.88 21.93 11.94
CA GLU A 303 -2.93 21.35 12.88
C GLU A 303 -1.52 21.42 12.30
N PHE A 304 -0.53 21.71 13.15
CA PHE A 304 0.87 21.74 12.74
C PHE A 304 1.37 20.38 12.26
N ASN A 305 0.91 19.29 12.90
CA ASN A 305 1.29 17.92 12.56
C ASN A 305 0.04 17.04 12.49
N PRO A 306 -0.71 17.07 11.36
CA PRO A 306 -1.96 16.32 11.17
C PRO A 306 -1.86 14.83 11.51
N MET A 307 -0.71 14.22 11.22
CA MET A 307 -0.45 12.81 11.49
C MET A 307 -0.59 12.43 12.98
N LEU A 308 -0.29 13.37 13.90
CA LEU A 308 -0.37 13.15 15.35
C LEU A 308 -1.52 13.91 16.02
N GLY A 309 -2.43 14.50 15.24
CA GLY A 309 -3.46 15.42 15.71
C GLY A 309 -4.78 14.79 16.17
N LEU A 310 -5.87 15.54 16.02
CA LEU A 310 -7.25 15.18 16.36
C LEU A 310 -7.84 14.29 15.25
N ARG A 311 -7.54 13.00 15.33
CA ARG A 311 -7.92 12.00 14.34
C ARG A 311 -8.18 10.63 15.00
N GLY A 312 -8.59 9.64 14.21
CA GLY A 312 -8.82 8.27 14.68
C GLY A 312 -9.74 8.18 15.91
N CYS A 313 -9.41 7.34 16.89
CA CYS A 313 -10.23 7.18 18.10
C CYS A 313 -10.44 8.47 18.88
N ARG A 314 -9.52 9.44 18.80
CA ARG A 314 -9.64 10.73 19.52
C ARG A 314 -10.83 11.50 18.99
N LEU A 315 -10.96 11.54 17.65
CA LEU A 315 -12.11 12.15 16.98
C LEU A 315 -13.40 11.39 17.31
N GLY A 316 -13.38 10.05 17.29
CA GLY A 316 -14.52 9.23 17.68
C GLY A 316 -14.94 9.36 19.15
N ILE A 317 -14.03 9.79 20.03
CA ILE A 317 -14.33 10.05 21.46
C ILE A 317 -14.90 11.46 21.65
N THR A 318 -14.33 12.47 20.98
CA THR A 318 -14.79 13.86 21.11
C THR A 318 -16.06 14.15 20.32
N MET A 319 -16.31 13.40 19.24
CA MET A 319 -17.50 13.48 18.39
C MET A 319 -18.11 12.08 18.19
N PRO A 320 -18.70 11.48 19.25
CA PRO A 320 -19.18 10.09 19.25
C PRO A 320 -20.25 9.81 18.19
N GLU A 321 -21.01 10.82 17.78
CA GLU A 321 -22.00 10.72 16.70
C GLU A 321 -21.41 10.20 15.38
N ILE A 322 -20.13 10.50 15.08
CA ILE A 322 -19.45 9.98 13.89
C ILE A 322 -19.31 8.45 13.99
N THR A 323 -18.78 7.96 15.11
CA THR A 323 -18.63 6.51 15.35
C THR A 323 -19.98 5.82 15.40
N ARG A 324 -21.00 6.43 16.01
CA ARG A 324 -22.37 5.88 16.05
C ARG A 324 -22.91 5.65 14.64
N MET A 325 -22.82 6.65 13.77
CA MET A 325 -23.30 6.54 12.39
C MET A 325 -22.57 5.42 11.63
N GLN A 326 -21.24 5.36 11.74
CA GLN A 326 -20.47 4.32 11.04
C GLN A 326 -20.81 2.91 11.54
N VAL A 327 -20.87 2.70 12.86
CA VAL A 327 -21.25 1.41 13.44
C VAL A 327 -22.67 1.04 13.04
N GLN A 328 -23.60 1.99 13.05
CA GLN A 328 -24.97 1.75 12.58
C GLN A 328 -24.97 1.30 11.12
N ALA A 329 -24.26 1.98 10.22
CA ALA A 329 -24.14 1.59 8.81
C ALA A 329 -23.61 0.16 8.65
N VAL A 330 -22.53 -0.18 9.37
CA VAL A 330 -21.90 -1.51 9.35
C VAL A 330 -22.88 -2.60 9.79
N MET A 331 -23.60 -2.36 10.90
CA MET A 331 -24.48 -3.34 11.52
C MET A 331 -25.81 -3.50 10.76
N GLU A 332 -26.38 -2.41 10.24
CA GLU A 332 -27.58 -2.46 9.39
C GLU A 332 -27.29 -3.20 8.08
N ALA A 333 -26.16 -2.91 7.43
CA ALA A 333 -25.73 -3.63 6.22
C ALA A 333 -25.56 -5.13 6.48
N ALA A 334 -24.95 -5.51 7.60
CA ALA A 334 -24.81 -6.91 7.98
C ALA A 334 -26.18 -7.58 8.20
N CYS A 335 -27.13 -6.92 8.88
CA CYS A 335 -28.47 -7.45 9.08
C CYS A 335 -29.20 -7.69 7.76
N GLU A 336 -29.13 -6.73 6.83
CA GLU A 336 -29.79 -6.83 5.52
C GLU A 336 -29.21 -7.98 4.68
N VAL A 337 -27.89 -8.07 4.57
CA VAL A 337 -27.23 -9.12 3.80
C VAL A 337 -27.44 -10.51 4.41
N MET A 338 -27.53 -10.62 5.74
CA MET A 338 -27.85 -11.89 6.38
C MET A 338 -29.27 -12.38 6.12
N ARG A 339 -30.23 -11.46 5.94
CA ARG A 339 -31.61 -11.83 5.52
C ARG A 339 -31.67 -12.38 4.10
N GLU A 340 -30.67 -12.07 3.26
CA GLU A 340 -30.49 -12.67 1.93
C GLU A 340 -29.89 -14.10 2.01
N GLY A 341 -29.63 -14.63 3.21
CA GLY A 341 -29.03 -15.95 3.41
C GLY A 341 -27.50 -15.97 3.27
N ILE A 342 -26.86 -14.82 3.14
CA ILE A 342 -25.39 -14.70 3.05
C ILE A 342 -24.83 -14.57 4.47
N LYS A 343 -23.90 -15.45 4.84
CA LYS A 343 -23.18 -15.31 6.11
C LYS A 343 -22.36 -14.02 6.11
N VAL A 344 -22.40 -13.27 7.21
CA VAL A 344 -21.59 -12.05 7.40
C VAL A 344 -20.77 -12.22 8.68
N VAL A 345 -19.51 -11.78 8.65
CA VAL A 345 -18.60 -11.77 9.81
C VAL A 345 -17.97 -10.38 9.91
N PRO A 346 -18.65 -9.43 10.59
CA PRO A 346 -18.15 -8.08 10.77
C PRO A 346 -17.03 -8.05 11.80
N GLU A 347 -15.95 -7.33 11.48
CA GLU A 347 -14.90 -6.99 12.44
C GLU A 347 -14.73 -5.46 12.44
N ILE A 348 -15.04 -4.79 13.56
CA ILE A 348 -14.93 -3.33 13.69
C ILE A 348 -13.58 -3.00 14.32
N MET A 349 -12.80 -2.15 13.67
CA MET A 349 -11.45 -1.79 14.08
C MET A 349 -11.36 -0.30 14.45
N VAL A 350 -10.92 -0.05 15.68
CA VAL A 350 -10.68 1.30 16.20
C VAL A 350 -9.23 1.73 15.88
N PRO A 351 -9.03 2.81 15.10
CA PRO A 351 -7.70 3.33 14.77
C PRO A 351 -7.10 4.20 15.88
N LEU A 352 -5.79 4.36 15.85
CA LEU A 352 -4.95 5.28 16.62
C LEU A 352 -5.05 5.18 18.15
N VAL A 353 -5.40 3.99 18.65
CA VAL A 353 -5.49 3.72 20.09
C VAL A 353 -4.09 3.73 20.71
N GLY A 354 -3.90 4.52 21.77
CA GLY A 354 -2.69 4.52 22.60
C GLY A 354 -2.93 4.08 24.04
N LEU A 355 -4.18 4.13 24.51
CA LEU A 355 -4.62 3.81 25.87
C LEU A 355 -5.70 2.73 25.86
N ALA A 356 -5.67 1.83 26.86
CA ALA A 356 -6.77 0.87 27.06
C ALA A 356 -8.12 1.56 27.32
N ALA A 357 -8.12 2.74 27.96
CA ALA A 357 -9.32 3.52 28.19
C ALA A 357 -9.94 4.09 26.90
N GLU A 358 -9.12 4.48 25.92
CA GLU A 358 -9.59 4.90 24.59
C GLU A 358 -10.28 3.73 23.88
N MET A 359 -9.64 2.56 23.90
CA MET A 359 -10.23 1.34 23.35
C MET A 359 -11.55 0.98 24.03
N LYS A 360 -11.58 1.03 25.36
CA LYS A 360 -12.79 0.73 26.14
C LYS A 360 -13.94 1.67 25.79
N ALA A 361 -13.69 2.99 25.78
CA ALA A 361 -14.72 3.98 25.47
C ALA A 361 -15.33 3.77 24.07
N GLN A 362 -14.50 3.47 23.08
CA GLN A 362 -14.96 3.15 21.72
C GLN A 362 -15.70 1.81 21.66
N LYS A 363 -15.21 0.77 22.37
CA LYS A 363 -15.88 -0.53 22.42
C LYS A 363 -17.27 -0.46 23.03
N GLU A 364 -17.43 0.26 24.14
CA GLU A 364 -18.73 0.46 24.80
C GLU A 364 -19.73 1.11 23.85
N LEU A 365 -19.30 2.15 23.12
CA LEU A 365 -20.12 2.82 22.10
C LEU A 365 -20.51 1.88 20.95
N VAL A 366 -19.55 1.11 20.43
CA VAL A 366 -19.80 0.13 19.36
C VAL A 366 -20.83 -0.91 19.83
N GLN A 367 -20.66 -1.44 21.04
CA GLN A 367 -21.54 -2.46 21.61
C GLN A 367 -22.97 -1.94 21.83
N GLU A 368 -23.11 -0.69 22.31
CA GLU A 368 -24.41 -0.03 22.49
C GLU A 368 -25.17 0.05 21.16
N VAL A 369 -24.53 0.60 20.11
CA VAL A 369 -25.15 0.79 18.79
C VAL A 369 -25.43 -0.55 18.11
N ALA A 370 -24.52 -1.52 18.22
CA ALA A 370 -24.70 -2.86 17.69
C ALA A 370 -25.89 -3.57 18.35
N ALA A 371 -26.01 -3.49 19.68
CA ALA A 371 -27.12 -4.10 20.41
C ALA A 371 -28.47 -3.47 20.05
N ASP A 372 -28.53 -2.14 19.92
CA ASP A 372 -29.75 -1.45 19.47
C ASP A 372 -30.13 -1.86 18.04
N THR A 373 -29.17 -1.84 17.11
CA THR A 373 -29.40 -2.18 15.70
C THR A 373 -29.87 -3.62 15.54
N MET A 374 -29.23 -4.59 16.20
CA MET A 374 -29.66 -5.98 16.21
C MET A 374 -31.08 -6.16 16.78
N ARG A 375 -31.45 -5.37 17.79
CA ARG A 375 -32.80 -5.38 18.36
C ARG A 375 -33.83 -4.86 17.35
N ARG A 376 -33.56 -3.71 16.72
CA ARG A 376 -34.43 -3.11 15.68
C ARG A 376 -34.63 -4.05 14.48
N TYR A 377 -33.57 -4.72 14.04
CA TYR A 377 -33.61 -5.66 12.92
C TYR A 377 -33.99 -7.10 13.33
N GLN A 378 -34.22 -7.37 14.61
CA GLN A 378 -34.53 -8.70 15.14
C GLN A 378 -33.55 -9.79 14.64
N THR A 379 -32.27 -9.44 14.48
CA THR A 379 -31.24 -10.31 13.90
C THR A 379 -30.07 -10.37 14.88
N LYS A 380 -29.57 -11.57 15.20
CA LYS A 380 -28.41 -11.77 16.09
C LYS A 380 -27.29 -12.47 15.34
N PHE A 381 -26.07 -11.94 15.44
CA PHE A 381 -24.86 -12.53 14.87
C PHE A 381 -23.61 -12.13 15.66
N PRO A 382 -22.54 -12.94 15.62
CA PRO A 382 -21.28 -12.55 16.22
C PRO A 382 -20.58 -11.47 15.39
N TYR A 383 -19.91 -10.55 16.07
CA TYR A 383 -18.99 -9.56 15.50
C TYR A 383 -17.81 -9.40 16.45
N LEU A 384 -16.69 -8.87 15.95
CA LEU A 384 -15.50 -8.62 16.75
C LEU A 384 -15.23 -7.12 16.83
N VAL A 385 -14.76 -6.64 17.98
CA VAL A 385 -14.29 -5.26 18.15
C VAL A 385 -12.81 -5.29 18.53
N GLY A 386 -11.96 -4.84 17.62
CA GLY A 386 -10.51 -4.84 17.78
C GLY A 386 -9.90 -3.47 17.54
N THR A 387 -8.58 -3.44 17.49
CA THR A 387 -7.85 -2.18 17.36
C THR A 387 -6.64 -2.31 16.46
N MET A 388 -6.25 -1.18 15.88
CA MET A 388 -4.99 -1.06 15.21
C MET A 388 -3.87 -0.82 16.22
N ILE A 389 -2.81 -1.64 16.18
CA ILE A 389 -1.58 -1.41 16.95
C ILE A 389 -0.62 -0.66 16.04
N GLU A 390 -0.67 0.66 16.16
CA GLU A 390 0.06 1.58 15.28
C GLU A 390 0.78 2.71 16.01
N LEU A 391 0.70 2.72 17.35
CA LEU A 391 1.46 3.61 18.20
C LEU A 391 2.41 2.81 19.10
N PRO A 392 3.66 3.26 19.34
CA PRO A 392 4.61 2.58 20.21
C PRO A 392 4.04 2.34 21.62
N ARG A 393 3.26 3.30 22.14
CA ARG A 393 2.59 3.16 23.44
C ARG A 393 1.59 2.01 23.46
N ALA A 394 0.87 1.78 22.36
CA ALA A 394 -0.06 0.67 22.23
C ALA A 394 0.66 -0.67 22.29
N ALA A 395 1.79 -0.79 21.60
CA ALA A 395 2.63 -1.98 21.63
C ALA A 395 3.20 -2.25 23.05
N ILE A 396 3.69 -1.22 23.73
CA ILE A 396 4.26 -1.33 25.08
C ILE A 396 3.20 -1.73 26.12
N THR A 397 1.95 -1.30 25.95
CA THR A 397 0.84 -1.56 26.89
C THR A 397 -0.21 -2.54 26.36
N ALA A 398 0.20 -3.38 25.41
CA ALA A 398 -0.69 -4.29 24.68
C ALA A 398 -1.46 -5.27 25.58
N ASP A 399 -0.91 -5.66 26.73
CA ASP A 399 -1.58 -6.49 27.74
C ASP A 399 -2.85 -5.84 28.29
N LYS A 400 -2.84 -4.51 28.46
CA LYS A 400 -4.01 -3.76 28.94
C LYS A 400 -5.04 -3.59 27.83
N ILE A 401 -4.57 -3.28 26.62
CA ILE A 401 -5.44 -3.08 25.45
C ILE A 401 -6.12 -4.40 25.05
N ALA A 402 -5.43 -5.53 25.10
CA ALA A 402 -5.96 -6.86 24.76
C ALA A 402 -7.08 -7.35 25.68
N ARG A 403 -7.26 -6.76 26.87
CA ARG A 403 -8.44 -7.03 27.71
C ARG A 403 -9.71 -6.52 27.04
N GLU A 404 -9.61 -5.38 26.35
CA GLU A 404 -10.72 -4.75 25.67
C GLU A 404 -10.83 -5.16 24.19
N ALA A 405 -9.71 -5.39 23.49
CA ALA A 405 -9.74 -5.72 22.05
C ALA A 405 -9.84 -7.22 21.76
N ASP A 406 -10.69 -7.58 20.80
CA ASP A 406 -10.87 -8.97 20.34
C ASP A 406 -9.82 -9.41 19.30
N PHE A 407 -9.19 -8.45 18.63
CA PHE A 407 -8.08 -8.67 17.72
C PHE A 407 -7.16 -7.45 17.65
N PHE A 408 -5.92 -7.66 17.24
CA PHE A 408 -5.00 -6.60 16.82
C PHE A 408 -4.75 -6.67 15.32
N SER A 409 -4.69 -5.50 14.68
CA SER A 409 -4.12 -5.35 13.36
C SER A 409 -2.94 -4.38 13.45
N PHE A 410 -1.74 -4.79 13.06
CA PHE A 410 -0.59 -3.90 13.06
C PHE A 410 -0.69 -2.92 11.89
N GLY A 411 -0.88 -1.64 12.22
CA GLY A 411 -0.79 -0.51 11.29
C GLY A 411 0.66 -0.10 11.16
N THR A 412 1.45 -0.90 10.45
CA THR A 412 2.91 -0.75 10.43
C THR A 412 3.39 0.53 9.75
N ASN A 413 2.57 1.18 8.93
CA ASN A 413 2.91 2.48 8.34
C ASN A 413 3.08 3.54 9.44
N ASP A 414 2.02 3.80 10.22
CA ASP A 414 2.04 4.77 11.33
C ASP A 414 2.95 4.33 12.48
N LEU A 415 3.05 3.01 12.72
CA LEU A 415 4.01 2.49 13.71
C LEU A 415 5.45 2.78 13.29
N THR A 416 5.77 2.64 12.00
CA THR A 416 7.10 3.00 11.47
C THR A 416 7.34 4.49 11.58
N GLN A 417 6.36 5.32 11.19
CA GLN A 417 6.48 6.78 11.29
C GLN A 417 6.83 7.22 12.72
N THR A 418 6.13 6.69 13.72
CA THR A 418 6.30 7.07 15.12
C THR A 418 7.50 6.40 15.80
N THR A 419 7.94 5.24 15.31
CA THR A 419 9.15 4.57 15.83
C THR A 419 10.42 5.25 15.32
N PHE A 420 10.46 5.60 14.03
CA PHE A 420 11.60 6.31 13.43
C PHE A 420 11.57 7.82 13.67
N GLY A 421 10.40 8.40 13.93
CA GLY A 421 10.19 9.85 13.89
C GLY A 421 10.18 10.38 12.45
N PHE A 422 9.79 9.56 11.48
CA PHE A 422 9.78 9.91 10.06
C PHE A 422 8.36 10.24 9.61
N SER A 423 8.16 11.43 9.05
CA SER A 423 6.96 11.73 8.27
C SER A 423 7.06 11.00 6.94
N ARG A 424 6.08 10.17 6.60
CA ARG A 424 6.09 9.41 5.34
C ARG A 424 6.17 10.33 4.12
N ASP A 425 5.50 11.47 4.17
CA ASP A 425 5.42 12.43 3.06
C ASP A 425 6.73 13.23 2.90
N ASP A 426 7.54 13.33 3.95
CA ASP A 426 8.79 14.12 3.94
C ASP A 426 10.05 13.26 3.88
N ALA A 427 10.00 12.01 4.36
CA ALA A 427 11.18 11.17 4.54
C ALA A 427 11.91 10.87 3.22
N ALA A 428 11.20 10.89 2.09
CA ALA A 428 11.79 10.74 0.76
C ALA A 428 12.96 11.73 0.49
N LYS A 429 12.94 12.90 1.13
CA LYS A 429 13.97 13.95 0.98
C LYS A 429 15.37 13.51 1.45
N PHE A 430 15.46 12.53 2.36
CA PHE A 430 16.74 12.07 2.91
C PHE A 430 16.93 10.55 2.89
N THR A 431 15.86 9.76 2.77
CA THR A 431 15.94 8.28 2.77
C THR A 431 16.74 7.73 1.59
N ASP A 432 16.65 8.32 0.38
CA ASP A 432 17.55 7.98 -0.74
C ASP A 432 19.02 8.17 -0.35
N PHE A 433 19.33 9.28 0.31
CA PHE A 433 20.69 9.55 0.75
C PHE A 433 21.15 8.50 1.76
N TYR A 434 20.27 8.07 2.68
CA TYR A 434 20.58 7.06 3.69
C TYR A 434 20.82 5.68 3.07
N MET A 435 20.03 5.31 2.05
CA MET A 435 20.12 4.03 1.34
C MET A 435 21.24 3.98 0.30
N ASN A 436 21.68 5.11 -0.24
CA ASN A 436 22.69 5.19 -1.30
C ASN A 436 23.92 5.96 -0.84
N ARG A 437 24.20 5.99 0.47
CA ARG A 437 25.35 6.69 1.04
C ARG A 437 26.68 6.09 0.58
N ARG A 438 26.74 4.77 0.41
CA ARG A 438 27.93 4.05 -0.09
C ARG A 438 28.39 4.49 -1.47
N ASP A 439 27.46 5.02 -2.27
CA ASP A 439 27.70 5.48 -3.63
C ASP A 439 28.18 6.94 -3.67
N ARG A 440 28.32 7.59 -2.51
CA ARG A 440 28.62 9.03 -2.39
C ARG A 440 29.98 9.27 -1.74
N CYS A 441 30.68 10.29 -2.21
CA CYS A 441 31.91 10.76 -1.61
C CYS A 441 31.65 11.38 -0.22
N PRO A 442 32.35 10.98 0.85
CA PRO A 442 32.10 11.51 2.19
C PRO A 442 32.48 12.99 2.34
N ARG A 443 33.30 13.54 1.43
CA ARG A 443 33.70 14.95 1.46
C ARG A 443 32.73 15.86 0.69
N CYS A 444 32.42 15.52 -0.55
CA CYS A 444 31.63 16.40 -1.43
C CYS A 444 30.23 15.87 -1.77
N LEU A 445 29.85 14.69 -1.25
CA LEU A 445 28.56 14.02 -1.46
C LEU A 445 28.21 13.65 -2.92
N SER A 446 29.12 13.93 -3.86
CA SER A 446 29.00 13.52 -5.27
C SER A 446 28.99 11.99 -5.40
N ARG A 447 28.19 11.50 -6.36
CA ARG A 447 28.13 10.07 -6.73
C ARG A 447 29.27 9.62 -7.65
N GLU A 448 30.21 10.52 -7.98
CA GLU A 448 31.35 10.23 -8.87
C GLU A 448 32.52 9.53 -8.17
N VAL A 449 32.24 8.58 -7.27
CA VAL A 449 33.26 7.73 -6.66
C VAL A 449 33.53 6.56 -7.59
N ASP A 450 34.75 6.46 -8.11
CA ASP A 450 35.18 5.25 -8.79
C ASP A 450 35.45 4.16 -7.76
N GLN A 451 34.51 3.21 -7.65
CA GLN A 451 34.56 2.10 -6.69
C GLN A 451 35.76 1.15 -6.92
N LYS A 452 36.42 1.18 -8.09
CA LYS A 452 37.62 0.37 -8.34
C LYS A 452 38.89 1.06 -7.82
N THR A 453 39.02 2.35 -8.05
CA THR A 453 40.20 3.13 -7.66
C THR A 453 40.07 3.76 -6.28
N MET A 454 38.86 3.77 -5.72
CA MET A 454 38.48 4.45 -4.49
C MET A 454 38.79 5.95 -4.54
N VAL A 455 38.64 6.59 -5.70
CA VAL A 455 38.87 8.02 -5.89
C VAL A 455 37.58 8.70 -6.33
N CYS A 456 37.23 9.80 -5.66
CA CYS A 456 36.17 10.69 -6.09
C CYS A 456 36.66 11.60 -7.22
N ARG A 457 36.04 11.54 -8.39
CA ARG A 457 36.43 12.37 -9.55
C ARG A 457 36.08 13.84 -9.34
N ALA A 458 35.01 14.13 -8.61
CA ALA A 458 34.57 15.49 -8.36
C ALA A 458 35.50 16.31 -7.45
N CYS A 459 36.12 15.69 -6.43
CA CYS A 459 36.95 16.42 -5.46
C CYS A 459 38.36 15.85 -5.26
N GLY A 460 38.73 14.80 -6.00
CA GLY A 460 40.03 14.14 -5.93
C GLY A 460 40.29 13.37 -4.63
N LEU A 461 39.30 13.25 -3.73
CA LEU A 461 39.48 12.51 -2.49
C LEU A 461 39.69 11.03 -2.78
N ARG A 462 40.78 10.46 -2.26
CA ARG A 462 40.98 9.02 -2.18
C ARG A 462 40.39 8.47 -0.88
N LEU A 463 39.39 7.61 -1.01
CA LEU A 463 38.71 6.97 0.11
C LEU A 463 39.54 5.79 0.63
N SER A 464 39.63 5.66 1.96
CA SER A 464 40.23 4.50 2.62
C SER A 464 39.29 3.30 2.70
N ALA A 465 37.97 3.55 2.70
CA ALA A 465 36.92 2.55 2.71
C ALA A 465 35.63 3.12 2.10
N THR A 466 34.75 2.25 1.60
CA THR A 466 33.43 2.65 1.13
C THR A 466 32.55 2.97 2.34
N PRO A 467 31.87 4.13 2.38
CA PRO A 467 30.95 4.43 3.46
C PRO A 467 29.83 3.39 3.53
N GLU A 468 29.43 3.01 4.73
CA GLU A 468 28.24 2.19 4.91
C GLU A 468 26.97 3.00 4.67
N ASN A 469 25.91 2.32 4.24
CA ASN A 469 24.58 2.89 4.20
C ASN A 469 24.05 3.08 5.62
N ILE A 470 23.19 4.08 5.81
CA ILE A 470 22.51 4.32 7.10
C ILE A 470 21.25 3.44 7.18
N LEU A 471 20.58 3.23 6.04
CA LEU A 471 19.44 2.34 5.91
C LEU A 471 19.72 1.32 4.80
N ASP A 472 19.40 0.06 5.04
CA ASP A 472 19.54 -0.99 4.01
C ASP A 472 18.36 -0.99 3.03
N ALA A 473 17.19 -0.55 3.48
CA ALA A 473 15.97 -0.45 2.71
C ALA A 473 15.09 0.69 3.23
N ASP A 474 14.11 1.10 2.41
CA ASP A 474 13.08 2.05 2.83
C ASP A 474 12.18 1.37 3.88
N PRO A 475 12.14 1.89 5.13
CA PRO A 475 11.40 1.28 6.22
C PRO A 475 9.88 1.33 6.02
N PHE A 476 9.36 2.10 5.07
CA PHE A 476 7.94 2.12 4.70
C PHE A 476 7.57 1.07 3.64
N ALA A 477 8.56 0.52 2.95
CA ALA A 477 8.36 -0.51 1.93
C ALA A 477 8.70 -1.92 2.48
N THR A 478 9.78 -2.02 3.25
CA THR A 478 10.23 -3.25 3.91
C THR A 478 10.28 -3.03 5.41
N LEU A 479 9.61 -3.91 6.16
CA LEU A 479 9.47 -3.77 7.61
C LEU A 479 10.85 -3.80 8.29
N ASP A 480 11.13 -2.78 9.09
CA ASP A 480 12.25 -2.79 10.05
C ASP A 480 12.00 -3.87 11.12
N GLN A 481 12.80 -4.94 11.09
CA GLN A 481 12.63 -6.09 11.98
C GLN A 481 13.20 -5.86 13.38
N GLU A 482 14.16 -4.93 13.52
CA GLU A 482 14.85 -4.65 14.77
C GLU A 482 14.00 -3.73 15.66
N GLY A 483 13.66 -2.54 15.17
CA GLY A 483 12.91 -1.54 15.90
C GLY A 483 11.40 -1.80 15.85
N VAL A 484 10.78 -1.58 14.70
CA VAL A 484 9.33 -1.75 14.51
C VAL A 484 8.90 -3.20 14.79
N GLY A 485 9.66 -4.17 14.27
CA GLY A 485 9.47 -5.59 14.55
C GLY A 485 9.70 -5.96 16.02
N GLY A 486 10.53 -5.21 16.75
CA GLY A 486 10.69 -5.31 18.20
C GLY A 486 9.42 -4.92 18.95
N LEU A 487 8.78 -3.81 18.54
CA LEU A 487 7.49 -3.40 19.09
C LEU A 487 6.38 -4.40 18.76
N MET A 488 6.36 -4.94 17.54
CA MET A 488 5.40 -6.00 17.16
C MET A 488 5.58 -7.23 18.06
N ARG A 489 6.81 -7.72 18.25
CA ARG A 489 7.12 -8.84 19.16
C ARG A 489 6.57 -8.61 20.56
N LEU A 490 6.86 -7.43 21.12
CA LEU A 490 6.40 -7.05 22.46
C LEU A 490 4.87 -7.02 22.55
N ALA A 491 4.20 -6.44 21.56
CA ALA A 491 2.75 -6.33 21.52
C ALA A 491 2.06 -7.70 21.44
N ILE A 492 2.61 -8.61 20.63
CA ILE A 492 2.10 -9.98 20.48
C ILE A 492 2.24 -10.75 21.79
N GLU A 493 3.43 -10.70 22.40
CA GLU A 493 3.71 -11.39 23.66
C GLU A 493 2.76 -10.91 24.76
N LYS A 494 2.71 -9.60 25.00
CA LYS A 494 1.85 -9.00 26.01
C LYS A 494 0.35 -9.19 25.73
N GLY A 495 -0.05 -9.04 24.47
CA GLY A 495 -1.43 -9.25 24.05
C GLY A 495 -1.89 -10.69 24.33
N ARG A 496 -1.08 -11.69 23.95
CA ARG A 496 -1.38 -13.10 24.20
C ARG A 496 -1.28 -13.51 25.68
N GLN A 497 -0.46 -12.83 26.48
CA GLN A 497 -0.45 -13.00 27.94
C GLN A 497 -1.80 -12.62 28.56
N ALA A 498 -2.44 -11.55 28.07
CA ALA A 498 -3.74 -11.10 28.55
C ALA A 498 -4.92 -11.86 27.92
N ARG A 499 -4.82 -12.23 26.64
CA ARG A 499 -5.85 -12.96 25.88
C ARG A 499 -5.20 -14.00 24.96
N ARG A 500 -5.23 -15.28 25.36
CA ARG A 500 -4.50 -16.37 24.69
C ARG A 500 -4.91 -16.60 23.24
N ASP A 501 -6.19 -16.41 22.93
CA ASP A 501 -6.81 -16.57 21.62
C ASP A 501 -6.92 -15.25 20.84
N LEU A 502 -6.16 -14.22 21.25
CA LEU A 502 -6.12 -12.93 20.55
C LEU A 502 -5.70 -13.14 19.09
N LYS A 503 -6.60 -12.74 18.18
CA LYS A 503 -6.34 -12.75 16.75
C LYS A 503 -5.42 -11.60 16.37
N LEU A 504 -4.39 -11.88 15.57
CA LEU A 504 -3.30 -10.98 15.22
C LEU A 504 -3.16 -10.89 13.70
N GLY A 505 -3.27 -9.69 13.17
CA GLY A 505 -3.04 -9.40 11.76
C GLY A 505 -2.08 -8.25 11.54
N ILE A 506 -1.68 -8.05 10.30
CA ILE A 506 -0.99 -6.86 9.82
C ILE A 506 -1.71 -6.34 8.58
N CYS A 507 -1.84 -5.02 8.46
CA CYS A 507 -2.34 -4.35 7.27
C CYS A 507 -1.37 -3.25 6.82
N GLY A 508 -1.52 -2.78 5.58
CA GLY A 508 -0.62 -1.82 4.96
C GLY A 508 0.29 -2.44 3.90
N GLU A 509 1.38 -1.75 3.58
CA GLU A 509 2.24 -2.10 2.44
C GLU A 509 3.12 -3.30 2.73
N HIS A 510 3.64 -3.38 3.97
CA HIS A 510 4.41 -4.50 4.50
C HIS A 510 3.65 -5.83 4.43
N GLY A 511 2.32 -5.81 4.52
CA GLY A 511 1.49 -7.01 4.40
C GLY A 511 1.57 -7.68 3.02
N GLY A 512 2.12 -6.99 2.01
CA GLY A 512 2.35 -7.51 0.67
C GLY A 512 3.83 -7.60 0.27
N ASP A 513 4.76 -7.31 1.19
CA ASP A 513 6.21 -7.45 0.98
C ASP A 513 6.69 -8.85 1.43
N PRO A 514 7.32 -9.66 0.56
CA PRO A 514 7.74 -11.02 0.90
C PRO A 514 8.62 -11.13 2.15
N ALA A 515 9.59 -10.22 2.33
CA ALA A 515 10.49 -10.25 3.48
C ALA A 515 9.74 -9.99 4.79
N SER A 516 8.86 -8.98 4.77
CA SER A 516 7.97 -8.63 5.88
C SER A 516 6.99 -9.76 6.22
N ILE A 517 6.45 -10.46 5.21
CA ILE A 517 5.54 -11.61 5.40
C ILE A 517 6.26 -12.78 6.08
N VAL A 518 7.49 -13.09 5.64
CA VAL A 518 8.32 -14.13 6.29
C VAL A 518 8.55 -13.80 7.76
N PHE A 519 8.85 -12.53 8.07
CA PHE A 519 9.00 -12.09 9.44
C PHE A 519 7.69 -12.22 10.25
N CYS A 520 6.56 -11.77 9.69
CA CYS A 520 5.24 -11.90 10.31
C CYS A 520 4.86 -13.37 10.60
N HIS A 521 5.22 -14.28 9.70
CA HIS A 521 5.06 -15.73 9.91
C HIS A 521 5.87 -16.19 11.12
N GLY A 522 7.14 -15.78 11.22
CA GLY A 522 8.00 -16.10 12.35
C GLY A 522 7.51 -15.53 13.69
N LEU A 523 6.80 -14.40 13.67
CA LEU A 523 6.14 -13.83 14.85
C LEU A 523 4.84 -14.55 15.26
N GLY A 524 4.33 -15.44 14.42
CA GLY A 524 3.10 -16.18 14.67
C GLY A 524 1.84 -15.32 14.58
N LEU A 525 1.80 -14.35 13.65
CA LEU A 525 0.56 -13.69 13.24
C LEU A 525 -0.42 -14.72 12.66
N ASP A 526 -1.71 -14.41 12.68
CA ASP A 526 -2.76 -15.25 12.09
C ASP A 526 -2.99 -14.91 10.61
N TYR A 527 -2.80 -13.65 10.21
CA TYR A 527 -2.93 -13.24 8.81
C TYR A 527 -2.09 -12.01 8.44
N VAL A 528 -1.86 -11.86 7.15
CA VAL A 528 -1.38 -10.62 6.51
C VAL A 528 -2.45 -10.05 5.59
N SER A 529 -2.49 -8.73 5.42
CA SER A 529 -3.47 -8.05 4.57
C SER A 529 -2.80 -7.02 3.67
N CYS A 530 -2.96 -7.18 2.35
CA CYS A 530 -2.30 -6.37 1.32
C CYS A 530 -3.28 -5.90 0.24
N SER A 531 -2.85 -5.02 -0.68
CA SER A 531 -3.68 -4.64 -1.82
C SER A 531 -4.11 -5.86 -2.67
N PRO A 532 -5.26 -5.81 -3.39
CA PRO A 532 -5.82 -6.96 -4.09
C PRO A 532 -4.82 -7.67 -5.03
N TYR A 533 -4.05 -6.89 -5.80
CA TYR A 533 -3.06 -7.42 -6.74
C TYR A 533 -1.81 -8.00 -6.08
N ARG A 534 -1.55 -7.71 -4.79
CA ARG A 534 -0.45 -8.31 -4.02
C ARG A 534 -0.87 -9.62 -3.33
N VAL A 535 -2.15 -9.97 -3.30
CA VAL A 535 -2.65 -11.21 -2.68
C VAL A 535 -1.93 -12.47 -3.21
N PRO A 536 -1.70 -12.65 -4.53
CA PRO A 536 -0.96 -13.80 -5.05
C PRO A 536 0.48 -13.88 -4.52
N ILE A 537 1.17 -12.74 -4.46
CA ILE A 537 2.55 -12.64 -3.96
C ILE A 537 2.56 -12.98 -2.47
N ALA A 538 1.61 -12.45 -1.70
CA ALA A 538 1.51 -12.72 -0.28
C ALA A 538 1.22 -14.19 0.02
N ARG A 539 0.35 -14.85 -0.75
CA ARG A 539 0.09 -16.30 -0.65
C ARG A 539 1.35 -17.11 -0.89
N LEU A 540 2.10 -16.79 -1.95
CA LEU A 540 3.34 -17.49 -2.27
C LEU A 540 4.42 -17.27 -1.20
N ALA A 541 4.62 -16.03 -0.74
CA ALA A 541 5.59 -15.71 0.31
C ALA A 541 5.24 -16.39 1.64
N ALA A 542 3.96 -16.42 2.01
CA ALA A 542 3.49 -17.14 3.20
C ALA A 542 3.73 -18.65 3.12
N ALA A 543 3.55 -19.25 1.94
CA ALA A 543 3.83 -20.67 1.71
C ALA A 543 5.34 -20.96 1.81
N GLN A 544 6.17 -20.13 1.18
CA GLN A 544 7.63 -20.25 1.25
C GLN A 544 8.14 -20.12 2.69
N ALA A 545 7.58 -19.20 3.47
CA ALA A 545 7.89 -19.05 4.90
C ALA A 545 7.56 -20.33 5.67
N ALA A 546 6.37 -20.89 5.47
CA ALA A 546 5.94 -22.11 6.14
C ALA A 546 6.78 -23.34 5.76
N ILE A 547 7.13 -23.49 4.48
CA ILE A 547 8.01 -24.58 4.01
C ILE A 547 9.39 -24.47 4.65
N LYS A 548 9.98 -23.27 4.63
CA LYS A 548 11.31 -23.02 5.22
C LYS A 548 11.32 -23.34 6.72
N ALA A 549 10.30 -22.89 7.46
CA ALA A 549 10.16 -23.17 8.88
C ALA A 549 10.00 -24.68 9.17
N ALA A 550 9.26 -25.41 8.32
CA ALA A 550 9.09 -26.86 8.46
C ALA A 550 10.39 -27.62 8.23
N ASP A 551 11.21 -27.20 7.27
CA ASP A 551 12.50 -27.83 6.97
C ASP A 551 13.55 -27.55 8.05
N GLU A 552 13.61 -26.34 8.58
CA GLU A 552 14.45 -26.00 9.74
C GLU A 552 14.07 -26.82 10.98
N GLY A 553 12.77 -27.01 11.22
CA GLY A 553 12.26 -27.87 12.29
C GLY A 553 12.64 -29.35 12.13
N LYS A 554 12.72 -29.88 10.90
CA LYS A 554 13.21 -31.23 10.61
C LYS A 554 14.72 -31.35 10.79
N ALA A 555 15.49 -30.37 10.35
CA ALA A 555 16.95 -30.33 10.50
C ALA A 555 17.37 -30.30 11.98
N GLY A 556 16.66 -29.52 12.82
CA GLY A 556 16.88 -29.47 14.27
C GLY A 556 16.62 -30.82 14.98
N ARG A 557 15.61 -31.58 14.53
CA ARG A 557 15.31 -32.94 15.04
C ARG A 557 16.32 -33.99 14.60
N HIS A 558 17.00 -33.80 13.46
CA HIS A 558 18.12 -34.66 13.04
C HIS A 558 19.42 -34.32 13.76
N ALA A 559 19.67 -33.05 14.09
CA ALA A 559 20.83 -32.64 14.88
C ALA A 559 20.80 -33.17 16.32
N SER A 560 19.62 -33.21 16.97
CA SER A 560 19.45 -33.74 18.33
C SER A 560 19.54 -35.27 18.46
N ARG A 561 19.59 -36.00 17.33
CA ARG A 561 19.76 -37.46 17.29
C ARG A 561 21.20 -37.92 17.08
N ARG A 562 22.18 -37.02 17.05
CA ARG A 562 23.61 -37.41 17.06
C ARG A 562 23.98 -37.96 18.44
N PRO A 563 24.48 -39.20 18.56
CA PRO A 563 24.88 -39.74 19.85
C PRO A 563 26.04 -38.91 20.41
N ALA A 564 25.92 -38.51 21.68
CA ALA A 564 26.97 -37.82 22.40
C ALA A 564 28.30 -38.59 22.25
N ARG A 565 29.33 -37.93 21.71
CA ARG A 565 30.68 -38.49 21.66
C ARG A 565 31.10 -38.80 23.10
N ARG A 566 31.33 -40.08 23.41
CA ARG A 566 31.88 -40.52 24.70
C ARG A 566 33.16 -39.74 25.00
N PRO A 567 33.35 -39.25 26.24
CA PRO A 567 34.59 -38.59 26.63
C PRO A 567 35.74 -39.61 26.54
N ARG A 568 36.82 -39.23 25.84
CA ARG A 568 38.06 -40.01 25.80
C ARG A 568 38.64 -40.07 27.20
N THR A 569 38.64 -41.25 27.81
CA THR A 569 39.39 -41.55 29.03
C THR A 569 40.88 -41.36 28.76
N ALA A 570 41.49 -40.40 29.46
CA ALA A 570 42.93 -40.19 29.44
C ALA A 570 43.64 -41.38 30.11
N THR A 571 44.37 -42.16 29.32
CA THR A 571 45.30 -43.17 29.82
C THR A 571 46.51 -42.49 30.45
N HIS A 572 46.64 -42.59 31.77
CA HIS A 572 47.86 -42.25 32.51
C HIS A 572 49.02 -43.14 32.03
N ARG A 573 49.97 -42.55 31.29
CA ARG A 573 51.30 -43.14 31.11
C ARG A 573 52.10 -42.92 32.40
N ARG A 574 52.30 -43.99 33.16
CA ARG A 574 53.35 -44.10 34.19
C ARG A 574 54.71 -44.13 33.49
N THR A 575 55.53 -43.11 33.70
CA THR A 575 56.98 -43.19 33.48
C THR A 575 57.62 -43.92 34.66
N ARG A 576 58.35 -45.00 34.36
CA ARG A 576 59.29 -45.67 35.28
C ARG A 576 60.70 -45.37 34.76
N ARG A 577 61.52 -44.87 35.69
CA ARG A 577 62.97 -44.59 35.62
C ARG A 577 63.40 -43.39 34.79
#